data_AF-A0A0Q7XWC0-F1
#
_entry.id   AF-A0A0Q7XWC0-F1
#
_cell.length_a   1.000
_cell.length_b   1.000
_cell.length_c   1.000
_cell.angle_alpha   90.00
_cell.angle_beta   90.00
_cell.angle_gamma   90.00
#
_symmetry.space_group_name_H-M   'P 1'
#
loop_
_entity.id
_entity.type
_entity.pdbx_description
1 polymer ?
#
loop_
_entity_poly.entity_id
_entity_poly.type
_entity_poly.pdbx_seq_one_letter_code
_entity_poly.pdbx_strand_id
1 'polypeptide(L)'
;MVTAIYMEFRPMPTTEDDNTPLLNKRGKPRKSSAPPIEDDTQGATKREVNKARVVSLQQCAIMLGYDRNTVEKWVKFEDCPYITKADRDRGVAWELDLAAVVRWLQDRAVRNATGGGDEDGDGKPTAAKKRKEDAQAIVAELEAADMLRMVVPLQPVLDRIERDYNEIKKRLMTLSAAIAGRMDASIQRVVKEIADEQVRAMLAKLKVEDVIKAAQAPSSEDTDED
;
A
#
# COMPACT_ATOMS: atom_id res chain seq x y z
N MET A 1 15.81 3.89 10.03
CA MET A 1 14.65 3.03 10.26
C MET A 1 13.70 3.78 11.17
N VAL A 2 12.46 4.03 10.73
CA VAL A 2 11.45 4.74 11.51
C VAL A 2 10.71 3.71 12.34
N THR A 3 10.93 3.71 13.66
CA THR A 3 10.24 2.82 14.59
C THR A 3 8.79 3.31 14.76
N ALA A 4 7.86 2.70 14.02
CA ALA A 4 6.43 2.91 14.20
C ALA A 4 5.95 2.15 15.44
N ILE A 5 5.54 2.88 16.48
CA ILE A 5 4.84 2.30 17.62
C ILE A 5 3.40 2.04 17.18
N TYR A 6 3.11 0.80 16.77
CA TYR A 6 1.76 0.33 16.50
C TYR A 6 0.99 0.18 17.83
N MET A 7 -0.06 0.99 18.03
CA MET A 7 -1.10 0.67 19.00
C MET A 7 -2.09 -0.28 18.33
N GLU A 8 -2.09 -1.55 18.77
CA GLU A 8 -3.08 -2.56 18.38
C GLU A 8 -4.49 -2.16 18.83
N PHE A 9 -5.36 -1.89 17.86
CA PHE A 9 -6.79 -1.70 18.09
C PHE A 9 -7.47 -3.07 18.15
N ARG A 10 -7.80 -3.55 19.36
CA ARG A 10 -8.61 -4.76 19.56
C ARG A 10 -10.10 -4.45 19.31
N PRO A 11 -10.78 -5.10 18.35
CA PRO A 11 -12.24 -5.01 18.27
C PRO A 11 -12.90 -5.84 19.39
N MET A 12 -13.93 -5.27 20.02
CA MET A 12 -14.77 -5.89 21.05
C MET A 12 -15.60 -7.06 20.50
N PRO A 13 -15.80 -8.15 21.27
CA PRO A 13 -16.72 -9.22 20.91
C PRO A 13 -18.16 -8.81 21.19
N THR A 14 -19.00 -8.76 20.16
CA THR A 14 -20.46 -8.66 20.30
C THR A 14 -20.99 -9.97 20.86
N THR A 15 -21.46 -9.93 22.10
CA THR A 15 -22.17 -11.02 22.78
C THR A 15 -23.67 -10.79 22.60
N GLU A 16 -24.28 -11.52 21.68
CA GLU A 16 -25.74 -11.73 21.64
C GLU A 16 -25.99 -13.22 21.41
N ASP A 17 -25.94 -13.97 22.51
CA ASP A 17 -26.52 -15.30 22.63
C ASP A 17 -27.69 -15.19 23.62
N ASP A 18 -28.91 -15.29 23.12
CA ASP A 18 -30.09 -15.66 23.92
C ASP A 18 -31.01 -16.61 23.11
N ASN A 19 -30.62 -17.88 23.13
CA ASN A 19 -31.42 -19.01 23.66
C ASN A 19 -32.89 -19.17 23.15
N THR A 20 -33.11 -19.95 22.07
CA THR A 20 -33.65 -21.35 22.03
C THR A 20 -35.18 -21.49 21.80
N PRO A 21 -35.76 -22.70 21.60
CA PRO A 21 -35.68 -23.52 20.38
C PRO A 21 -37.07 -24.01 19.88
N LEU A 22 -37.29 -24.17 18.58
CA LEU A 22 -38.48 -24.90 18.07
C LEU A 22 -38.10 -26.11 17.21
N LEU A 23 -37.99 -27.23 17.93
CA LEU A 23 -38.41 -28.59 17.59
C LEU A 23 -38.92 -28.87 16.15
N ASN A 24 -38.15 -29.70 15.44
CA ASN A 24 -38.56 -30.85 14.62
C ASN A 24 -39.87 -30.80 13.82
N LYS A 25 -39.75 -30.79 12.48
CA LYS A 25 -40.43 -31.77 11.61
C LYS A 25 -39.55 -32.21 10.44
N ARG A 26 -39.20 -33.50 10.46
CA ARG A 26 -38.67 -34.29 9.34
C ARG A 26 -39.48 -34.04 8.06
N GLY A 27 -38.90 -33.35 7.08
CA GLY A 27 -39.35 -33.35 5.69
C GLY A 27 -38.46 -34.28 4.88
N LYS A 28 -38.99 -35.43 4.45
CA LYS A 28 -38.32 -36.33 3.49
C LYS A 28 -38.03 -35.55 2.18
N PRO A 29 -36.89 -35.77 1.49
CA PRO A 29 -36.67 -35.16 0.19
C PRO A 29 -37.71 -35.69 -0.79
N ARG A 30 -38.59 -34.82 -1.29
CA ARG A 30 -39.48 -35.12 -2.40
C ARG A 30 -38.61 -35.29 -3.65
N LYS A 31 -38.50 -36.53 -4.12
CA LYS A 31 -38.05 -36.84 -5.48
C LYS A 31 -39.08 -36.24 -6.45
N SER A 32 -38.85 -35.03 -6.92
CA SER A 32 -39.51 -34.54 -8.14
C SER A 32 -38.74 -35.10 -9.32
N SER A 33 -39.30 -36.14 -9.94
CA SER A 33 -38.87 -36.64 -11.24
C SER A 33 -39.04 -35.53 -12.28
N ALA A 34 -37.93 -34.93 -12.70
CA ALA A 34 -37.88 -34.31 -14.02
C ALA A 34 -38.06 -35.44 -15.06
N PRO A 35 -38.85 -35.25 -16.13
CA PRO A 35 -38.94 -36.24 -17.20
C PRO A 35 -37.53 -36.43 -17.82
N PRO A 36 -37.18 -37.65 -18.27
CA PRO A 36 -35.94 -37.88 -18.97
C PRO A 36 -35.92 -36.98 -20.21
N ILE A 37 -35.01 -36.00 -20.23
CA ILE A 37 -34.57 -35.44 -21.50
C ILE A 37 -33.86 -36.61 -22.15
N GLU A 38 -34.46 -37.19 -23.18
CA GLU A 38 -33.81 -38.14 -24.05
C GLU A 38 -32.60 -37.42 -24.64
N ASP A 39 -31.44 -37.65 -24.03
CA ASP A 39 -30.16 -37.15 -24.48
C ASP A 39 -29.75 -37.97 -25.70
N ASP A 40 -30.37 -37.63 -26.83
CA ASP A 40 -30.12 -38.23 -28.13
C ASP A 40 -28.82 -37.65 -28.75
N THR A 41 -27.82 -37.42 -27.91
CA THR A 41 -26.45 -37.15 -28.34
C THR A 41 -25.58 -38.37 -28.05
N GLN A 42 -25.74 -39.35 -28.94
CA GLN A 42 -24.77 -40.44 -29.10
C GLN A 42 -23.35 -39.85 -29.08
N GLY A 43 -22.54 -40.35 -28.15
CA GLY A 43 -21.22 -39.81 -27.82
C GLY A 43 -20.31 -39.70 -29.04
N ALA A 44 -20.26 -38.51 -29.62
CA ALA A 44 -19.25 -38.12 -30.59
C ALA A 44 -17.89 -38.35 -29.93
N THR A 45 -17.02 -39.10 -30.61
CA THR A 45 -15.66 -39.35 -30.15
C THR A 45 -14.97 -38.00 -29.89
N LYS A 46 -14.02 -37.92 -28.93
CA LYS A 46 -13.29 -36.67 -28.60
C LYS A 46 -12.73 -35.95 -29.85
N ARG A 47 -12.45 -36.69 -30.92
CA ARG A 47 -12.02 -36.16 -32.23
C ARG A 47 -13.15 -35.50 -33.02
N GLU A 48 -14.36 -36.03 -32.99
CA GLU A 48 -15.54 -35.43 -33.64
C GLU A 48 -16.00 -34.17 -32.91
N VAL A 49 -15.98 -34.19 -31.57
CA VAL A 49 -16.24 -33.00 -30.76
C VAL A 49 -15.22 -31.90 -31.02
N ASN A 50 -13.94 -32.26 -31.21
CA ASN A 50 -12.92 -31.29 -31.58
C ASN A 50 -13.13 -30.74 -33.00
N LYS A 51 -13.52 -31.57 -33.97
CA LYS A 51 -13.84 -31.10 -35.33
C LYS A 51 -15.06 -30.17 -35.35
N ALA A 52 -16.07 -30.43 -34.52
CA ALA A 52 -17.25 -29.57 -34.40
C ALA A 52 -16.95 -28.20 -33.75
N ARG A 53 -15.79 -28.04 -33.08
CA ARG A 53 -15.35 -26.80 -32.44
C ARG A 53 -14.45 -25.94 -33.34
N VAL A 54 -13.91 -26.52 -34.41
CA VAL A 54 -13.13 -25.79 -35.40
C VAL A 54 -14.08 -25.07 -36.35
N VAL A 55 -13.99 -23.74 -36.35
CA VAL A 55 -14.85 -22.87 -37.14
C VAL A 55 -14.02 -21.92 -38.00
N SER A 56 -14.57 -21.54 -39.15
CA SER A 56 -14.00 -20.46 -39.96
C SER A 56 -14.26 -19.09 -39.34
N LEU A 57 -13.51 -18.05 -39.74
CA LEU A 57 -13.73 -16.67 -39.27
C LEU A 57 -15.18 -16.19 -39.41
N GLN A 58 -15.81 -16.49 -40.55
CA GLN A 58 -17.19 -16.06 -40.81
C GLN A 58 -18.18 -16.75 -39.86
N GLN A 59 -17.99 -18.05 -39.62
CA GLN A 59 -18.84 -18.81 -38.70
C GLN A 59 -18.64 -18.36 -37.26
N CYS A 60 -17.39 -18.10 -36.85
CA CYS A 60 -17.06 -17.56 -35.53
C CYS A 60 -17.74 -16.20 -35.29
N ALA A 61 -17.68 -15.31 -36.28
CA ALA A 61 -18.32 -14.00 -36.25
C ALA A 61 -19.85 -14.11 -36.05
N ILE A 62 -20.51 -14.99 -36.82
CA ILE A 62 -21.96 -15.24 -36.71
C ILE A 62 -22.32 -15.81 -35.34
N MET A 63 -21.55 -16.78 -34.82
CA MET A 63 -21.84 -17.41 -33.53
C MET A 63 -21.64 -16.47 -32.34
N LEU A 64 -20.63 -15.58 -32.41
CA LEU A 64 -20.35 -14.60 -31.35
C LEU A 64 -21.14 -13.29 -31.50
N GLY A 65 -21.84 -13.08 -32.63
CA GLY A 65 -22.59 -11.85 -32.90
C GLY A 65 -21.72 -10.64 -33.23
N TYR A 66 -20.49 -10.84 -33.72
CA TYR A 66 -19.57 -9.78 -34.12
C TYR A 66 -19.39 -9.70 -35.64
N ASP A 67 -18.84 -8.60 -36.14
CA ASP A 67 -18.45 -8.48 -37.54
C ASP A 67 -17.18 -9.31 -37.84
N ARG A 68 -17.08 -9.83 -39.07
CA ARG A 68 -15.93 -10.62 -39.54
C ARG A 68 -14.63 -9.84 -39.40
N ASN A 69 -14.63 -8.54 -39.73
CA ASN A 69 -13.41 -7.72 -39.67
C ASN A 69 -12.91 -7.54 -38.24
N THR A 70 -13.83 -7.52 -37.26
CA THR A 70 -13.50 -7.43 -35.84
C THR A 70 -12.79 -8.69 -35.37
N VAL A 71 -13.31 -9.86 -35.72
CA VAL A 71 -12.65 -11.14 -35.41
C VAL A 71 -11.30 -11.25 -36.12
N GLU A 72 -11.20 -10.78 -37.37
CA GLU A 72 -9.92 -10.74 -38.08
C GLU A 72 -8.89 -9.82 -37.42
N LYS A 73 -9.32 -8.68 -36.85
CA LYS A 73 -8.43 -7.81 -36.06
C LYS A 73 -7.94 -8.50 -34.79
N TRP A 74 -8.81 -9.21 -34.07
CA TRP A 74 -8.41 -9.93 -32.85
C TRP A 74 -7.31 -10.96 -33.13
N VAL A 75 -7.44 -11.70 -34.24
CA VAL A 75 -6.46 -12.71 -34.64
C VAL A 75 -5.13 -12.09 -35.12
N LYS A 76 -5.16 -10.89 -35.72
CA LYS A 76 -3.94 -10.24 -36.25
C LYS A 76 -3.21 -9.36 -35.24
N PHE A 77 -3.92 -8.68 -34.35
CA PHE A 77 -3.37 -7.61 -33.52
C PHE A 77 -3.41 -7.91 -32.03
N GLU A 78 -4.33 -8.78 -31.58
CA GLU A 78 -4.59 -8.98 -30.15
C GLU A 78 -4.29 -10.43 -29.70
N ASP A 79 -3.54 -11.16 -30.54
CA ASP A 79 -3.09 -12.54 -30.30
C ASP A 79 -4.22 -13.51 -29.93
N CYS A 80 -5.37 -13.38 -30.59
CA CYS A 80 -6.47 -14.32 -30.43
C CYS A 80 -6.06 -15.73 -30.90
N PRO A 81 -6.35 -16.79 -30.10
CA PRO A 81 -5.88 -18.15 -30.39
C PRO A 81 -6.48 -18.70 -31.70
N TYR A 82 -5.61 -19.22 -32.56
CA TYR A 82 -5.96 -19.85 -33.83
C TYR A 82 -5.29 -21.22 -33.98
N ILE A 83 -5.90 -22.12 -34.77
CA ILE A 83 -5.34 -23.45 -35.09
C ILE A 83 -4.49 -23.33 -36.36
N THR A 84 -5.07 -22.79 -37.43
CA THR A 84 -4.43 -22.67 -38.73
C THR A 84 -4.33 -21.20 -39.11
N LYS A 85 -3.10 -20.73 -39.33
CA LYS A 85 -2.83 -19.38 -39.83
C LYS A 85 -3.27 -19.28 -41.28
N ALA A 86 -4.02 -18.24 -41.64
CA ALA A 86 -4.33 -18.03 -43.04
C ALA A 86 -3.09 -17.63 -43.84
N ASP A 87 -2.96 -18.24 -45.01
CA ASP A 87 -1.95 -17.92 -46.00
C ASP A 87 -2.67 -17.57 -47.31
N ARG A 88 -2.51 -16.32 -47.73
CA ARG A 88 -3.17 -15.78 -48.93
C ARG A 88 -2.58 -16.38 -50.20
N ASP A 89 -1.30 -16.73 -50.20
CA ASP A 89 -0.60 -17.25 -51.38
C ASP A 89 -0.91 -18.73 -51.61
N ARG A 90 -1.28 -19.45 -50.55
CA ARG A 90 -1.69 -20.87 -50.59
C ARG A 90 -3.20 -21.09 -50.54
N GLY A 91 -3.99 -20.02 -50.45
CA GLY A 91 -5.45 -20.09 -50.36
C GLY A 91 -5.99 -20.74 -49.08
N VAL A 92 -5.19 -20.80 -48.01
CA VAL A 92 -5.58 -21.43 -46.74
C VAL A 92 -6.33 -20.43 -45.89
N ALA A 93 -7.56 -20.77 -45.49
CA ALA A 93 -8.40 -19.95 -44.64
C ALA A 93 -8.04 -20.11 -43.15
N TRP A 94 -8.41 -19.10 -42.34
CA TRP A 94 -8.26 -19.17 -40.88
C TRP A 94 -9.18 -20.21 -40.28
N GLU A 95 -8.63 -21.05 -39.41
CA GLU A 95 -9.38 -22.01 -38.60
C GLU A 95 -9.17 -21.70 -37.12
N LEU A 96 -10.27 -21.52 -36.39
CA LEU A 96 -10.28 -21.12 -34.99
C LEU A 96 -10.99 -22.17 -34.14
N ASP A 97 -10.53 -22.39 -32.91
CA ASP A 97 -11.30 -23.12 -31.90
C ASP A 97 -12.22 -22.15 -31.16
N LEU A 98 -13.53 -22.31 -31.33
CA LEU A 98 -14.52 -21.44 -30.69
C LEU A 98 -14.37 -21.40 -29.17
N ALA A 99 -14.05 -22.54 -28.53
CA ALA A 99 -13.92 -22.60 -27.08
C ALA A 99 -12.70 -21.81 -26.57
N ALA A 100 -11.61 -21.83 -27.32
CA ALA A 100 -10.40 -21.08 -27.00
C ALA A 100 -10.63 -19.57 -27.17
N VAL A 101 -11.33 -19.17 -28.23
CA VAL A 101 -11.69 -17.77 -28.49
C VAL A 101 -12.57 -17.20 -27.38
N VAL A 102 -13.58 -17.95 -26.91
CA VAL A 102 -14.46 -17.51 -25.81
C VAL A 102 -13.69 -17.32 -24.50
N ARG A 103 -12.77 -18.23 -24.16
CA ARG A 103 -11.91 -18.08 -22.98
C ARG A 103 -11.03 -16.84 -23.08
N TRP A 104 -10.39 -16.65 -24.23
CA TRP A 104 -9.60 -15.46 -24.48
C TRP A 104 -10.42 -14.16 -24.37
N LEU A 105 -11.68 -14.15 -24.83
CA LEU A 105 -12.60 -13.03 -24.65
C LEU A 105 -12.92 -12.77 -23.17
N GLN A 106 -13.09 -13.82 -22.37
CA GLN A 106 -13.29 -13.69 -20.91
C GLN A 106 -12.06 -13.10 -20.23
N ASP A 107 -10.86 -13.61 -20.55
CA ASP A 107 -9.60 -13.09 -20.00
C ASP A 107 -9.36 -11.65 -20.44
N ARG A 108 -9.71 -11.30 -21.68
CA ARG A 108 -9.69 -9.92 -22.17
C ARG A 108 -10.68 -9.04 -21.41
N ALA A 109 -11.90 -9.50 -21.17
CA ALA A 109 -12.89 -8.74 -20.40
C ALA A 109 -12.43 -8.51 -18.95
N VAL A 110 -11.82 -9.52 -18.33
CA VAL A 110 -11.20 -9.37 -17.00
C VAL A 110 -10.05 -8.36 -17.05
N ARG A 111 -9.13 -8.48 -18.01
CA ARG A 111 -8.03 -7.50 -18.18
C ARG A 111 -8.55 -6.08 -18.38
N ASN A 112 -9.59 -5.88 -19.17
CA ASN A 112 -10.19 -4.57 -19.37
C ASN A 112 -10.88 -4.04 -18.10
N ALA A 113 -11.49 -4.91 -17.30
CA ALA A 113 -12.17 -4.54 -16.05
C ALA A 113 -11.19 -4.26 -14.90
N THR A 114 -10.10 -5.04 -14.79
CA THR A 114 -9.07 -4.88 -13.75
C THR A 114 -7.99 -3.87 -14.15
N GLY A 115 -7.80 -3.65 -15.46
CA GLY A 115 -6.77 -2.81 -16.05
C GLY A 115 -7.35 -1.57 -16.74
N GLY A 116 -8.43 -1.00 -16.21
CA GLY A 116 -9.05 0.26 -16.66
C GLY A 116 -8.17 1.49 -16.41
N GLY A 117 -6.95 1.45 -16.90
CA GLY A 117 -5.96 2.49 -16.82
C GLY A 117 -4.66 1.93 -17.34
N ASP A 118 -4.65 1.57 -18.64
CA ASP A 118 -3.45 1.53 -19.48
C ASP A 118 -3.69 0.82 -20.82
N GLU A 119 -4.25 1.51 -21.81
CA GLU A 119 -3.77 1.47 -23.21
C GLU A 119 -4.56 2.46 -24.08
N ASP A 120 -3.79 3.23 -24.86
CA ASP A 120 -4.19 4.19 -25.91
C ASP A 120 -4.71 5.59 -25.50
N GLY A 121 -3.74 6.50 -25.31
CA GLY A 121 -3.94 7.95 -25.52
C GLY A 121 -3.60 8.83 -24.32
N ASP A 122 -2.32 9.18 -24.15
CA ASP A 122 -1.88 10.36 -23.38
C ASP A 122 -2.35 10.49 -21.92
N GLY A 123 -2.39 9.38 -21.17
CA GLY A 123 -2.93 9.35 -19.80
C GLY A 123 -2.15 8.53 -18.77
N LYS A 124 -1.02 7.89 -19.13
CA LYS A 124 -0.17 7.17 -18.17
C LYS A 124 0.59 8.18 -17.31
N PRO A 125 0.43 8.20 -15.97
CA PRO A 125 1.40 8.89 -15.13
C PRO A 125 2.74 8.19 -15.34
N THR A 126 3.67 8.89 -16.00
CA THR A 126 5.05 8.44 -16.17
C THR A 126 5.61 8.06 -14.80
N ALA A 127 6.61 7.18 -14.72
CA ALA A 127 7.21 6.78 -13.44
C ALA A 127 7.65 7.99 -12.58
N ALA A 128 7.98 9.11 -13.21
CA ALA A 128 8.26 10.39 -12.54
C ALA A 128 7.01 11.05 -11.93
N LYS A 129 5.85 10.99 -12.61
CA LYS A 129 4.57 11.49 -12.08
C LYS A 129 4.12 10.67 -10.87
N LYS A 130 4.22 9.33 -10.92
CA LYS A 130 3.90 8.46 -9.79
C LYS A 130 4.75 8.79 -8.55
N ARG A 131 6.08 8.90 -8.69
CA ARG A 131 6.96 9.31 -7.57
C ARG A 131 6.61 10.68 -7.01
N LYS A 132 6.18 11.62 -7.86
CA LYS A 132 5.75 12.95 -7.42
C LYS A 132 4.43 12.88 -6.66
N GLU A 133 3.49 12.10 -7.15
CA GLU A 133 2.19 11.85 -6.50
C GLU A 133 2.40 11.17 -5.14
N ASP A 134 3.27 10.16 -5.05
CA ASP A 134 3.64 9.50 -3.80
C ASP A 134 4.29 10.48 -2.81
N ALA A 135 5.25 11.28 -3.27
CA ALA A 135 5.87 12.30 -2.43
C ALA A 135 4.87 13.37 -1.96
N GLN A 136 3.92 13.75 -2.82
CA GLN A 136 2.84 14.69 -2.46
C GLN A 136 1.87 14.08 -1.45
N ALA A 137 1.56 12.79 -1.55
CA ALA A 137 0.74 12.08 -0.57
C ALA A 137 1.40 12.09 0.82
N ILE A 138 2.70 11.78 0.89
CA ILE A 138 3.46 11.81 2.15
C ILE A 138 3.47 13.21 2.76
N VAL A 139 3.65 14.25 1.96
CA VAL A 139 3.60 15.64 2.45
C VAL A 139 2.21 15.99 2.98
N ALA A 140 1.15 15.61 2.25
CA ALA A 140 -0.23 15.85 2.70
C ALA A 140 -0.56 15.12 4.01
N GLU A 141 -0.06 13.89 4.20
CA GLU A 141 -0.20 13.15 5.45
C GLU A 141 0.53 13.85 6.61
N LEU A 142 1.75 14.35 6.38
CA LEU A 142 2.51 15.11 7.38
C LEU A 142 1.82 16.43 7.74
N GLU A 143 1.28 17.15 6.76
CA GLU A 143 0.52 18.38 6.99
C GLU A 143 -0.77 18.10 7.78
N ALA A 144 -1.49 17.04 7.46
CA ALA A 144 -2.65 16.61 8.24
C ALA A 144 -2.27 16.27 9.69
N ALA A 145 -1.15 15.59 9.89
CA ALA A 145 -0.62 15.27 11.22
C ALA A 145 -0.18 16.53 12.00
N ASP A 146 0.38 17.54 11.33
CA ASP A 146 0.73 18.84 11.92
C ASP A 146 -0.54 19.62 12.34
N MET A 147 -1.58 19.63 11.50
CA MET A 147 -2.88 20.24 11.85
C MET A 147 -3.51 19.59 13.08
N LEU A 148 -3.37 18.27 13.22
CA LEU A 148 -3.79 17.51 14.39
C LEU A 148 -2.82 17.63 15.58
N ARG A 149 -1.74 18.40 15.43
CA ARG A 149 -0.66 18.60 16.43
C ARG A 149 -0.01 17.30 16.91
N MET A 150 0.05 16.29 16.05
CA MET A 150 0.68 15.01 16.34
C MET A 150 2.19 15.02 16.07
N VAL A 151 2.65 15.89 15.19
CA VAL A 151 4.07 16.03 14.80
C VAL A 151 4.50 17.47 15.00
N VAL A 152 5.77 17.67 15.41
CA VAL A 152 6.38 19.00 15.55
C VAL A 152 7.74 18.97 14.85
N PRO A 153 8.12 20.00 14.08
CA PRO A 153 9.44 20.07 13.46
C PRO A 153 10.55 20.12 14.53
N LEU A 154 11.56 19.27 14.37
CA LEU A 154 12.63 19.12 15.38
C LEU A 154 13.53 20.35 15.48
N GLN A 155 13.90 20.97 14.35
CA GLN A 155 14.87 22.08 14.34
C GLN A 155 14.42 23.31 15.14
N PRO A 156 13.19 23.84 14.96
CA PRO A 156 12.73 24.96 15.78
C PRO A 156 12.68 24.66 17.28
N VAL A 157 12.40 23.40 17.65
CA VAL A 157 12.39 22.96 19.04
C VAL A 157 13.81 22.95 19.60
N LEU A 158 14.78 22.41 18.86
CA LEU A 158 16.19 22.43 19.24
C LEU A 158 16.72 23.86 19.38
N ASP A 159 16.44 24.74 18.41
CA ASP A 159 16.83 26.15 18.46
C ASP A 159 16.21 26.88 19.65
N ARG A 160 14.99 26.49 20.04
CA ARG A 160 14.32 27.06 21.22
C ARG A 160 14.99 26.57 22.51
N ILE A 161 15.23 25.27 22.61
CA ILE A 161 15.92 24.65 23.74
C ILE A 161 17.31 25.25 23.91
N GLU A 162 18.08 25.41 22.83
CA GLU A 162 19.42 26.01 22.88
C GLU A 162 19.38 27.45 23.38
N ARG A 163 18.43 28.27 22.90
CA ARG A 163 18.23 29.63 23.39
C ARG A 163 17.91 29.65 24.88
N ASP A 164 16.99 28.81 25.33
CA ASP A 164 16.58 28.74 26.73
C ASP A 164 17.76 28.28 27.62
N TYR A 165 18.54 27.28 27.20
CA TYR A 165 19.75 26.84 27.91
C TYR A 165 20.83 27.93 27.98
N ASN A 166 21.06 28.65 26.89
CA ASN A 166 22.01 29.76 26.88
C ASN A 166 21.56 30.90 27.79
N GLU A 167 20.26 31.17 27.89
CA GLU A 167 19.71 32.14 28.83
C GLU A 167 19.86 31.69 30.29
N ILE A 168 19.53 30.43 30.59
CA ILE A 168 19.73 29.84 31.93
C ILE A 168 21.20 29.91 32.33
N LYS A 169 22.12 29.54 31.44
CA LYS A 169 23.57 29.62 31.69
C LYS A 169 24.02 31.04 31.99
N LYS A 170 23.55 32.03 31.23
CA LYS A 170 23.86 33.45 31.48
C LYS A 170 23.33 33.92 32.84
N ARG A 171 22.07 33.60 33.17
CA ARG A 171 21.44 33.97 34.45
C ARG A 171 22.11 33.30 35.65
N LEU A 172 22.52 32.04 35.52
CA LEU A 172 23.26 31.34 36.57
C LEU A 172 24.64 31.95 36.80
N MET A 173 25.36 32.33 35.73
CA MET A 173 26.66 32.99 35.86
C MET A 173 26.57 34.40 36.49
N THR A 174 25.45 35.11 36.31
CA THR A 174 25.26 36.42 36.96
C THR A 174 24.77 36.30 38.41
N LEU A 175 24.23 35.15 38.81
CA LEU A 175 23.72 34.92 40.16
C LEU A 175 24.83 34.98 41.22
N SER A 176 26.00 34.44 40.95
CA SER A 176 27.14 34.50 41.89
C SER A 176 27.59 35.94 42.16
N ALA A 177 27.63 36.76 41.12
CA ALA A 177 27.92 38.19 41.23
C ALA A 177 26.82 38.94 42.01
N ALA A 178 25.55 38.59 41.80
CA ALA A 178 24.42 39.18 42.51
C ALA A 178 24.40 38.81 44.01
N ILE A 179 24.77 37.57 44.37
CA ILE A 179 24.92 37.12 45.76
C ILE A 179 26.07 37.89 46.42
N ALA A 180 27.23 37.94 45.77
CA ALA A 180 28.40 38.65 46.27
C ALA A 180 28.12 40.14 46.50
N GLY A 181 27.38 40.80 45.61
CA GLY A 181 27.04 42.22 45.72
C GLY A 181 26.13 42.60 46.91
N ARG A 182 25.49 41.62 47.58
CA ARG A 182 24.66 41.85 48.76
C ARG A 182 25.39 41.60 50.08
N MET A 183 26.65 41.19 50.03
CA MET A 183 27.45 40.88 51.21
C MET A 183 28.42 41.99 51.55
N ASP A 184 28.93 41.97 52.78
CA ASP A 184 29.97 42.89 53.23
C ASP A 184 31.26 42.73 52.41
N ALA A 185 31.96 43.85 52.16
CA ALA A 185 33.14 43.92 51.31
C ALA A 185 34.27 42.97 51.76
N SER A 186 34.33 42.64 53.06
CA SER A 186 35.34 41.74 53.62
C SER A 186 35.14 40.27 53.19
N ILE A 187 33.89 39.83 52.97
CA ILE A 187 33.53 38.42 52.68
C ILE A 187 33.14 38.23 51.20
N GLN A 188 32.81 39.32 50.50
CA GLN A 188 32.35 39.34 49.12
C GLN A 188 33.21 38.51 48.16
N ARG A 189 34.54 38.57 48.29
CA ARG A 189 35.47 37.84 47.42
C ARG A 189 35.37 36.32 47.63
N VAL A 190 35.34 35.88 48.89
CA VAL A 190 35.29 34.45 49.25
C VAL A 190 33.96 33.84 48.86
N VAL A 191 32.85 34.54 49.10
CA VAL A 191 31.51 34.03 48.75
C VAL A 191 31.33 33.97 47.24
N LYS A 192 31.84 34.94 46.49
CA LYS A 192 31.80 34.90 45.02
C LYS A 192 32.52 33.65 44.50
N GLU A 193 33.70 33.34 45.04
CA GLU A 193 34.50 32.20 44.62
C GLU A 193 33.78 30.87 44.91
N ILE A 194 33.22 30.71 46.11
CA ILE A 194 32.43 29.53 46.49
C ILE A 194 31.17 29.42 45.61
N ALA A 195 30.46 30.53 45.37
CA ALA A 195 29.26 30.54 44.54
C ALA A 195 29.58 30.22 43.07
N ASP A 196 30.67 30.75 42.52
CA ASP A 196 31.14 30.45 41.16
C ASP A 196 31.51 28.97 41.00
N GLU A 197 32.20 28.38 41.99
CA GLU A 197 32.53 26.95 42.03
C GLU A 197 31.26 26.10 41.98
N GLN A 198 30.26 26.40 42.82
CA GLN A 198 29.00 25.68 42.87
C GLN A 198 28.19 25.84 41.57
N VAL A 199 28.12 27.05 41.00
CA VAL A 199 27.44 27.28 39.71
C VAL A 199 28.12 26.50 38.59
N ARG A 200 29.45 26.47 38.53
CA ARG A 200 30.18 25.68 37.52
C ARG A 200 29.99 24.18 37.72
N ALA A 201 30.01 23.69 38.96
CA ALA A 201 29.76 22.28 39.26
C ALA A 201 28.34 21.85 38.87
N MET A 202 27.34 22.70 39.10
CA MET A 202 25.95 22.45 38.68
C MET A 202 25.81 22.48 37.15
N LEU A 203 26.44 23.44 36.47
CA LEU A 203 26.46 23.51 35.01
C LEU A 203 27.19 22.31 34.37
N ALA A 204 28.21 21.77 35.02
CA ALA A 204 28.91 20.57 34.54
C ALA A 204 28.03 19.32 34.63
N LYS A 205 27.22 19.18 35.68
CA LYS A 205 26.24 18.08 35.85
C LYS A 205 25.05 18.18 34.90
N LEU A 206 24.69 19.39 34.47
CA LEU A 206 23.57 19.63 33.56
C LEU A 206 23.91 19.34 32.09
N LYS A 207 25.16 18.97 31.78
CA LYS A 207 25.59 18.68 30.41
C LYS A 207 24.82 17.49 29.86
N VAL A 208 23.97 17.80 28.88
CA VAL A 208 23.17 16.92 28.01
C VAL A 208 24.08 16.09 27.07
N GLU A 209 25.27 15.71 27.51
CA GLU A 209 26.18 14.86 26.73
C GLU A 209 25.67 13.40 26.67
N ASP A 210 24.87 12.99 27.66
CA ASP A 210 24.26 11.65 27.71
C ASP A 210 23.02 11.51 26.81
N VAL A 211 22.16 12.54 26.76
CA VAL A 211 20.93 12.50 25.95
C VAL A 211 21.24 12.66 24.46
N ILE A 212 22.23 13.49 24.10
CA ILE A 212 22.66 13.66 22.71
C ILE A 212 23.38 12.39 22.22
N LYS A 213 24.23 11.75 23.04
CA LYS A 213 24.83 10.45 22.68
C LYS A 213 23.79 9.34 22.52
N ALA A 214 22.74 9.32 23.35
CA ALA A 214 21.65 8.36 23.22
C ALA A 214 20.83 8.57 21.92
N ALA A 215 20.69 9.82 21.46
CA ALA A 215 20.00 10.15 20.21
C ALA A 215 20.88 9.99 18.95
N GLN A 216 22.21 10.09 19.09
CA GLN A 216 23.20 9.98 18.02
C GLN A 216 23.77 8.56 17.84
N ALA A 217 23.22 7.54 18.50
CA ALA A 217 23.45 6.15 18.14
C ALA A 217 22.40 5.76 17.08
N PRO A 218 22.66 5.97 15.77
CA PRO A 218 21.81 5.40 14.74
C PRO A 218 21.87 3.88 14.90
N SER A 219 20.69 3.26 14.84
CA SER A 219 20.49 1.83 14.62
C SER A 219 21.31 1.35 13.41
N SER A 220 22.54 0.92 13.64
CA SER A 220 23.32 0.11 12.70
C SER A 220 23.18 -1.33 13.14
N GLU A 221 22.87 -2.19 12.16
CA GLU A 221 22.75 -3.66 12.20
C GLU A 221 21.29 -4.15 12.21
N ASP A 222 20.76 -4.30 11.01
CA ASP A 222 20.05 -5.51 10.56
C ASP A 222 20.35 -5.64 9.06
N THR A 223 21.52 -6.23 8.77
CA THR A 223 21.87 -6.74 7.44
C THR A 223 21.79 -8.25 7.58
N ASP A 224 20.58 -8.80 7.48
CA ASP A 224 20.42 -10.24 7.30
C ASP A 224 20.49 -10.52 5.79
N GLU A 225 21.67 -10.96 5.37
CA GLU A 225 21.84 -11.79 4.18
C GLU A 225 21.14 -13.13 4.44
N ASP A 226 20.15 -13.46 3.60
CA ASP A 226 19.87 -14.83 3.12
C ASP A 226 19.01 -14.78 1.83
#